data_AF-A0A7L3X1B2-F1
#
_entry.id   AF-A0A7L3X1B2-F1
#
_cell.length_a   1.000
_cell.length_b   1.000
_cell.length_c   1.000
_cell.angle_alpha   90.00
_cell.angle_beta   90.00
_cell.angle_gamma   90.00
#
_symmetry.space_group_name_H-M   'P 1'
#
loop_
_entity.id
_entity.type
_entity.pdbx_description
1 polymer ?
#
loop_
_entity_poly.entity_id
_entity_poly.type
_entity_poly.pdbx_seq_one_letter_code
_entity_poly.pdbx_strand_id
1 'polypeptide(L)'
;MGFWLQPRITAGYCWAFPGSQGHVVIQLPKPIRPVAFTIWHISEAAWSSGRHSSAPREFAVSGVDEDIAETLLGSFTYDTHNMVAQTFYVQVLQGLWAGCPAKR
;
A
#
# COMPACT_ATOMS: atom_id res chain seq x y z
N MET A 1 18.16 2.38 -1.39
CA MET A 1 17.72 1.29 -2.29
C MET A 1 16.20 1.15 -2.19
N GLY A 2 15.45 1.46 -3.24
CA GLY A 2 13.98 1.39 -3.27
C GLY A 2 13.47 0.37 -4.28
N PHE A 3 13.64 -0.92 -4.00
CA PHE A 3 13.28 -2.00 -4.93
C PHE A 3 11.76 -2.15 -5.16
N TRP A 4 10.93 -1.61 -4.27
CA TRP A 4 9.47 -1.75 -4.30
C TRP A 4 8.72 -0.84 -5.27
N LEU A 5 9.35 0.25 -5.68
CA LEU A 5 8.80 1.16 -6.67
C LEU A 5 9.24 0.76 -8.10
N GLN A 6 9.94 -0.38 -8.22
CA GLN A 6 10.31 -0.94 -9.51
C GLN A 6 9.23 -1.95 -9.94
N PRO A 7 8.90 -2.02 -11.25
CA PRO A 7 7.84 -2.88 -11.77
C PRO A 7 8.21 -4.38 -11.79
N ARG A 8 9.25 -4.81 -11.05
CA ARG A 8 9.77 -6.18 -11.10
C ARG A 8 9.16 -7.03 -10.00
N ILE A 9 8.47 -8.11 -10.40
CA ILE A 9 7.74 -8.98 -9.49
C ILE A 9 8.15 -10.42 -9.76
N THR A 10 9.12 -10.89 -8.99
CA THR A 10 9.65 -12.25 -9.03
C THR A 10 9.94 -12.71 -7.60
N ALA A 11 9.91 -14.02 -7.35
CA ALA A 11 10.23 -14.56 -6.02
C ALA A 11 11.58 -14.03 -5.49
N GLY A 12 11.59 -13.57 -4.24
CA GLY A 12 12.77 -12.99 -3.60
C GLY A 12 13.08 -11.53 -3.96
N TYR A 13 12.34 -10.93 -4.90
CA TYR A 13 12.47 -9.51 -5.25
C TYR A 13 11.43 -8.66 -4.50
N CYS A 14 11.54 -8.71 -3.17
CA CYS A 14 10.71 -8.01 -2.21
C CYS A 14 11.55 -7.60 -1.00
N TRP A 15 11.21 -6.54 -0.26
CA TRP A 15 11.75 -6.28 1.08
C TRP A 15 10.91 -7.04 2.10
N ALA A 16 11.59 -7.84 2.90
CA ALA A 16 10.99 -8.40 4.09
C ALA A 16 11.24 -7.46 5.27
N PHE A 17 10.29 -7.40 6.19
CA PHE A 17 10.49 -6.85 7.53
C PHE A 17 10.21 -7.96 8.55
N PRO A 18 10.85 -7.93 9.73
CA PRO A 18 10.61 -8.93 10.76
C PRO A 18 9.19 -8.80 11.35
N GLY A 19 8.53 -9.94 11.56
CA GLY A 19 7.17 -9.98 12.11
C GLY A 19 6.08 -9.76 11.07
N SER A 20 4.89 -9.35 11.54
CA SER A 20 3.68 -9.17 10.71
C SER A 20 3.17 -7.72 10.68
N GLN A 21 3.84 -6.82 11.41
CA GLN A 21 3.49 -5.40 11.49
C GLN A 21 4.67 -4.55 11.05
N GLY A 22 4.42 -3.62 10.15
CA GLY A 22 5.41 -2.70 9.62
C GLY A 22 4.72 -1.50 8.98
N HIS A 23 5.48 -0.43 8.75
CA HIS A 23 5.01 0.75 8.05
C HIS A 23 6.06 1.20 7.05
N VAL A 24 5.62 1.89 6.00
CA VAL A 24 6.49 2.50 5.00
C VAL A 24 5.92 3.87 4.65
N VAL A 25 6.78 4.87 4.60
CA VAL A 25 6.44 6.22 4.16
C VAL A 25 7.02 6.41 2.77
N ILE A 26 6.18 6.80 1.81
CA ILE A 26 6.58 6.99 0.42
C ILE A 26 6.35 8.47 0.07
N GLN A 27 7.44 9.21 -0.13
CA GLN A 27 7.37 10.57 -0.63
C GLN A 27 7.12 10.57 -2.13
N LEU A 28 5.96 11.09 -2.55
CA LEU A 28 5.63 11.24 -3.96
C LEU A 28 6.41 12.42 -4.56
N PRO A 29 6.77 12.36 -5.86
CA PRO A 29 7.54 13.43 -6.50
C PRO A 29 6.74 14.74 -6.63
N LYS A 30 5.40 14.68 -6.55
CA LYS A 30 4.51 15.83 -6.60
C LYS A 30 3.30 15.60 -5.68
N PRO A 31 2.68 16.67 -5.16
CA PRO A 31 1.39 16.58 -4.49
C PRO A 31 0.31 16.05 -5.43
N ILE A 32 -0.46 15.06 -4.98
CA ILE A 32 -1.58 14.49 -5.73
C ILE A 32 -2.79 14.28 -4.82
N ARG A 33 -3.96 14.10 -5.44
CA ARG A 33 -5.14 13.56 -4.77
C ARG A 33 -5.22 12.07 -5.10
N PRO A 34 -4.82 11.17 -4.17
CA PRO A 34 -4.89 9.74 -4.44
C PRO A 34 -6.35 9.30 -4.63
N VAL A 35 -6.59 8.47 -5.63
CA VAL A 35 -7.92 7.87 -5.91
C VAL A 35 -7.94 6.39 -5.61
N ALA A 36 -6.81 5.72 -5.81
CA ALA A 36 -6.64 4.31 -5.57
C ALA A 36 -5.16 3.97 -5.34
N PHE A 37 -4.94 2.82 -4.70
CA PHE A 37 -3.64 2.23 -4.45
C PHE A 37 -3.61 0.85 -5.08
N THR A 38 -2.45 0.39 -5.55
CA THR A 38 -2.30 -0.98 -6.06
C THR A 38 -1.18 -1.68 -5.33
N ILE A 39 -1.48 -2.83 -4.74
CA ILE A 39 -0.47 -3.74 -4.18
C ILE A 39 -0.30 -4.91 -5.13
N TRP A 40 0.96 -5.32 -5.31
CA TRP A 40 1.29 -6.49 -6.08
C TRP A 40 1.99 -7.53 -5.20
N HIS A 41 1.63 -8.80 -5.36
CA HIS A 41 2.31 -9.92 -4.72
C HIS A 41 2.30 -11.16 -5.63
N ILE A 42 3.38 -11.94 -5.62
CA ILE A 42 3.46 -13.18 -6.40
C ILE A 42 2.26 -14.11 -6.09
N SER A 43 1.79 -14.85 -7.10
CA SER A 43 0.69 -15.81 -6.96
C SER A 43 1.10 -16.98 -6.05
N GLU A 44 0.15 -17.58 -5.36
CA GLU A 44 0.39 -18.76 -4.51
C GLU A 44 1.04 -19.92 -5.29
N ALA A 45 0.62 -20.15 -6.55
CA ALA A 45 1.21 -21.17 -7.41
C ALA A 45 2.71 -20.96 -7.73
N ALA A 46 3.21 -19.73 -7.60
CA ALA A 46 4.64 -19.43 -7.78
C ALA A 46 5.47 -19.80 -6.54
N TRP A 47 4.82 -20.26 -5.48
CA TRP A 47 5.49 -20.70 -4.27
C TRP A 47 5.97 -22.15 -4.37
N SER A 48 7.28 -22.32 -4.36
CA SER A 48 7.92 -23.64 -4.40
C SER A 48 7.96 -24.42 -3.07
N SER A 49 7.47 -23.90 -1.93
CA SER A 49 7.79 -24.48 -0.61
C SER A 49 6.65 -24.69 0.40
N GLY A 50 5.37 -24.61 -0.01
CA GLY A 50 4.24 -25.00 0.87
C GLY A 50 4.19 -24.25 2.23
N ARG A 51 4.79 -23.06 2.30
CA ARG A 51 4.84 -22.22 3.50
C ARG A 51 3.61 -21.29 3.54
N HIS A 52 3.35 -20.66 4.68
CA HIS A 52 2.24 -19.70 4.88
C HIS A 52 2.56 -18.33 4.27
N SER A 53 1.64 -17.77 3.48
CA SER A 53 1.81 -16.51 2.72
C SER A 53 2.39 -15.38 3.56
N SER A 54 3.51 -14.82 3.08
CA SER A 54 4.09 -13.58 3.61
C SER A 54 3.44 -12.34 2.99
N ALA A 55 2.41 -12.50 2.16
CA ALA A 55 1.69 -11.37 1.60
C ALA A 55 1.08 -10.52 2.72
N PRO A 56 1.04 -9.19 2.55
CA PRO A 56 0.27 -8.35 3.46
C PRO A 56 -1.17 -8.83 3.46
N ARG A 57 -1.79 -8.89 4.64
CA ARG A 57 -3.21 -9.26 4.77
C ARG A 57 -4.03 -8.01 5.00
N GLU A 58 -3.89 -7.40 6.16
CA GLU A 58 -4.56 -6.14 6.51
C GLU A 58 -3.56 -5.00 6.41
N PHE A 59 -3.96 -3.90 5.77
CA PHE A 59 -3.15 -2.70 5.68
C PHE A 59 -4.02 -1.46 5.68
N ALA A 60 -3.47 -0.36 6.17
CA ALA A 60 -4.07 0.96 6.11
C ALA A 60 -3.17 1.90 5.31
N VAL A 61 -3.77 2.87 4.64
CA VAL A 61 -3.04 3.92 3.93
C VAL A 61 -3.44 5.26 4.52
N SER A 62 -2.45 6.05 4.91
CA SER A 62 -2.63 7.42 5.40
C SER A 62 -1.91 8.40 4.47
N GLY A 63 -2.50 9.57 4.25
CA GLY A 63 -1.81 10.72 3.69
C GLY A 63 -1.06 11.44 4.80
N VAL A 64 0.18 11.86 4.53
CA VAL A 64 1.01 12.63 5.47
C VAL A 64 1.20 14.02 4.88
N ASP A 65 0.88 15.05 5.66
CA ASP A 65 1.09 16.45 5.27
C ASP A 65 2.45 17.00 5.73
N GLU A 66 2.70 18.29 5.49
CA GLU A 66 3.94 18.98 5.86
C GLU A 66 4.17 19.02 7.38
N ASP A 67 3.09 18.98 8.17
CA ASP A 67 3.13 18.97 9.63
C ASP A 67 3.24 17.54 10.19
N ILE A 68 3.46 16.54 9.34
CA ILE A 68 3.51 15.10 9.68
C ILE A 68 2.17 14.62 10.26
N ALA A 69 1.07 15.32 9.97
CA ALA A 69 -0.25 14.87 10.38
C ALA A 69 -0.74 13.77 9.43
N GLU A 70 -1.19 12.65 10.00
CA GLU A 70 -1.70 11.51 9.24
C GLU A 70 -3.21 11.60 9.07
N THR A 71 -3.67 11.53 7.83
CA THR A 71 -5.09 11.40 7.48
C THR A 71 -5.35 10.02 6.90
N LEU A 72 -6.15 9.20 7.59
CA LEU A 72 -6.51 7.86 7.12
C LEU A 72 -7.28 7.95 5.79
N LEU A 73 -6.72 7.34 4.74
CA LEU A 73 -7.32 7.27 3.40
C LEU A 73 -8.15 5.99 3.21
N GLY A 74 -7.87 4.95 3.98
CA GLY A 74 -8.68 3.73 4.01
C GLY A 74 -7.95 2.56 4.65
N SER A 75 -8.73 1.53 4.99
CA SER A 75 -8.26 0.25 5.50
C SER A 75 -8.72 -0.87 4.58
N PHE A 76 -7.80 -1.77 4.25
CA PHE A 76 -7.99 -2.72 3.17
C PHE A 76 -7.46 -4.09 3.55
N THR A 77 -7.98 -5.11 2.85
CA THR A 77 -7.50 -6.49 2.97
C THR A 77 -7.07 -6.99 1.60
N TYR A 78 -5.83 -7.43 1.48
CA TYR A 78 -5.31 -8.09 0.29
C TYR A 78 -5.64 -9.59 0.34
N ASP A 79 -6.17 -10.12 -0.75
CA ASP A 79 -6.54 -11.53 -0.87
C ASP A 79 -5.48 -12.31 -1.64
N THR A 80 -4.81 -13.25 -0.97
CA THR A 80 -3.75 -14.07 -1.58
C THR A 80 -4.23 -15.01 -2.67
N HIS A 81 -5.53 -15.31 -2.72
CA HIS A 81 -6.13 -16.22 -3.71
C HIS A 81 -6.70 -15.49 -4.92
N ASN A 82 -6.71 -14.15 -4.89
CA ASN A 82 -7.20 -13.32 -5.98
C ASN A 82 -6.03 -12.95 -6.92
N MET A 83 -6.23 -11.93 -7.76
CA MET A 83 -5.22 -11.45 -8.70
C MET A 83 -3.93 -11.00 -7.99
N VAL A 84 -2.80 -11.22 -8.65
CA VAL A 84 -1.45 -10.78 -8.25
C VAL A 84 -1.40 -9.27 -8.00
N ALA A 85 -2.16 -8.49 -8.77
CA ALA A 85 -2.30 -7.05 -8.61
C ALA A 85 -3.72 -6.71 -8.14
N GLN A 86 -3.84 -6.06 -6.99
CA GLN A 86 -5.14 -5.63 -6.45
C GLN A 86 -5.15 -4.12 -6.24
N THR A 87 -6.18 -3.49 -6.81
CA THR A 87 -6.41 -2.05 -6.74
C THR A 87 -7.49 -1.73 -5.73
N PHE A 88 -7.18 -0.83 -4.80
CA PHE A 88 -8.00 -0.44 -3.68
C PHE A 88 -8.33 1.05 -3.77
N TYR A 89 -9.61 1.39 -3.84
CA TYR A 89 -10.07 2.77 -3.93
C TYR A 89 -10.12 3.43 -2.55
N VAL A 90 -9.75 4.70 -2.48
CA VAL A 90 -9.77 5.51 -1.25
C VAL A 90 -11.18 5.50 -0.64
N GLN A 91 -11.27 5.29 0.68
CA GLN A 91 -12.53 5.13 1.42
C GLN A 91 -12.96 6.41 2.15
N VAL A 92 -12.17 7.49 2.11
CA VAL A 92 -12.51 8.74 2.80
C VAL A 92 -13.89 9.23 2.38
N LEU A 93 -14.79 9.34 3.36
CA LEU A 93 -16.07 10.01 3.21
C LEU A 93 -15.81 11.39 2.60
N GLN A 94 -16.38 11.63 1.42
CA GLN A 94 -16.23 12.86 0.65
C GLN A 94 -16.68 14.15 1.40
N GLY A 95 -17.02 14.09 2.69
CA GLY A 95 -17.30 15.23 3.56
C GLY A 95 -16.16 15.64 4.52
N LEU A 96 -15.14 14.82 4.77
CA LEU A 96 -14.06 15.14 5.74
C LEU A 96 -12.86 15.85 5.11
N TRP A 97 -12.67 15.74 3.78
CA TRP A 97 -11.62 16.45 3.03
C TRP A 97 -12.00 17.88 2.63
N ALA A 98 -13.24 18.31 2.86
CA ALA A 98 -13.69 19.68 2.60
C ALA A 98 -13.04 20.72 3.55
N GLY A 99 -12.30 20.26 4.57
CA GLY A 99 -11.65 21.09 5.58
C GLY A 99 -10.15 21.30 5.42
N CYS A 100 -9.45 20.68 4.45
CA CYS A 100 -8.03 21.01 4.22
C CYS A 100 -7.96 22.27 3.34
N PRO A 101 -7.58 23.45 3.87
CA PRO A 101 -7.39 24.60 3.03
C PRO A 101 -6.22 24.31 2.10
N ALA A 102 -6.48 24.33 0.80
CA ALA A 102 -5.44 24.46 -0.20
C ALA A 102 -4.72 25.79 0.06
N LYS A 103 -3.60 25.77 0.77
CA LYS A 103 -2.74 26.94 0.88
C LYS A 103 -2.02 27.12 -0.47
N ARG A 104 -2.14 28.36 -0.96
CA ARG A 104 -1.46 28.91 -2.12
C ARG A 104 0.05 28.87 -1.98
#